data_AF-A0A7W7QWA8-F1
#
_entry.id   AF-A0A7W7QWA8-F1
#
_cell.length_a   1.000
_cell.length_b   1.000
_cell.length_c   1.000
_cell.angle_alpha   90.00
_cell.angle_beta   90.00
_cell.angle_gamma   90.00
#
_symmetry.space_group_name_H-M   'P 1'
#
loop_
_entity.id
_entity.type
_entity.pdbx_description
1 polymer ?
#
loop_
_entity_poly.entity_id
_entity_poly.type
_entity_poly.pdbx_seq_one_letter_code
_entity_poly.pdbx_strand_id
1 'polypeptide(L)' 'MSAEAAAGHEVRVLGEDGKCADGTDDYRNERINIVIEDGKVIWASMY' A
#
# COMPACT_ATOMS: atom_id res chain seq x y z
N MET A 1 5.59 8.61 -7.47
CA MET A 1 6.45 8.95 -6.33
C MET A 1 6.37 7.80 -5.35
N SER A 2 7.47 7.07 -5.14
CA SER A 2 7.55 6.02 -4.12
C SER A 2 7.76 6.68 -2.76
N ALA A 3 6.75 6.62 -1.89
CA ALA A 3 6.92 7.02 -0.50
C ALA A 3 8.02 6.16 0.14
N GLU A 4 8.89 6.78 0.95
CA GLU A 4 10.06 6.15 1.56
C GLU A 4 9.72 4.82 2.24
N ALA A 5 10.53 3.81 1.94
CA ALA A 5 10.36 2.42 2.35
C ALA A 5 10.20 2.32 3.88
N ALA A 6 9.05 1.81 4.33
CA ALA A 6 8.88 1.39 5.71
C ALA A 6 9.87 0.25 5.98
N ALA A 7 10.97 0.52 6.70
CA ALA A 7 11.95 -0.48 7.16
C ALA A 7 12.34 -1.55 6.11
N GLY A 8 12.79 -1.13 4.93
CA GLY A 8 13.27 -2.05 3.88
C GLY A 8 12.19 -2.72 3.04
N HIS A 9 10.91 -2.38 3.24
CA HIS A 9 9.80 -2.85 2.42
C HIS A 9 9.39 -1.83 1.36
N GLU A 10 9.09 -2.31 0.16
CA GLU A 10 8.45 -1.50 -0.89
C GLU A 10 6.98 -1.24 -0.51
N VAL A 11 6.56 0.02 -0.51
CA VAL A 11 5.16 0.39 -0.23
C VAL A 11 4.37 0.47 -1.53
N ARG A 12 3.22 -0.20 -1.57
CA ARG A 12 2.25 -0.14 -2.67
C ARG A 12 0.93 0.44 -2.17
N VAL A 13 0.49 1.54 -2.75
CA VAL A 13 -0.82 2.13 -2.47
C VAL A 13 -1.88 1.40 -3.30
N LEU A 14 -2.82 0.74 -2.64
CA LEU A 14 -3.96 0.07 -3.27
C LEU A 14 -5.25 0.89 -3.24
N GLY A 15 -5.32 1.92 -2.39
CA GLY A 15 -6.41 2.86 -2.41
C GLY A 15 -6.03 4.20 -1.81
N GLU A 16 -6.61 5.27 -2.34
CA GLU A 16 -6.42 6.64 -1.85
C GLU A 16 -7.74 7.41 -1.96
N ASP A 17 -8.21 7.93 -0.83
CA ASP A 17 -9.41 8.78 -0.71
C ASP A 17 -10.64 8.19 -1.41
N GLY A 18 -10.99 6.95 -1.05
CA GLY A 18 -12.13 6.21 -1.60
C GLY A 18 -11.92 5.64 -3.01
N LYS A 19 -10.77 5.87 -3.65
CA LYS A 19 -10.43 5.28 -4.95
C LYS A 19 -9.54 4.07 -4.78
N CYS A 20 -10.05 2.89 -5.10
CA CYS A 20 -9.24 1.68 -5.14
C CYS A 20 -8.54 1.54 -6.51
N ALA A 21 -7.26 1.20 -6.49
CA ALA A 21 -6.60 0.59 -7.62
C ALA A 21 -7.12 -0.85 -7.77
N ASP A 22 -7.21 -1.35 -9.01
CA ASP A 22 -7.56 -2.74 -9.25
C ASP A 22 -6.56 -3.66 -8.54
N GLY A 23 -7.01 -4.26 -7.44
CA GLY A 23 -6.23 -5.12 -6.57
C GLY A 23 -5.93 -6.43 -7.27
N THR A 24 -4.86 -6.46 -8.06
CA THR A 24 -4.26 -7.71 -8.52
C THR A 24 -3.46 -8.31 -7.37
N ASP A 25 -3.63 -9.61 -7.13
CA ASP A 25 -2.90 -10.35 -6.11
C ASP A 25 -1.39 -10.05 -6.21
N ASP A 26 -0.83 -9.54 -5.11
CA ASP A 26 0.59 -9.22 -5.01
C ASP A 26 1.30 -10.33 -4.25
N TYR A 27 1.93 -11.25 -4.99
CA TYR A 27 2.69 -12.37 -4.41
C TYR A 27 4.11 -11.97 -3.95
N ARG A 28 4.41 -10.67 -3.90
CA ARG A 28 5.69 -10.16 -3.39
C ARG A 28 5.57 -9.86 -1.90
N ASN A 29 5.98 -10.84 -1.09
CA ASN A 29 6.11 -10.77 0.37
C ASN A 29 7.01 -9.63 0.90
N GLU A 30 7.87 -9.06 0.05
CA GLU A 30 8.69 -7.89 0.38
C GLU A 30 7.91 -6.57 0.38
N ARG A 31 6.67 -6.56 -0.13
CA ARG A 31 5.85 -5.35 -0.22
C ARG A 31 4.80 -5.25 0.88
N ILE A 32 4.52 -4.01 1.26
CA ILE A 32 3.39 -3.67 2.12
C ILE A 32 2.35 -2.95 1.26
N ASN A 33 1.15 -3.52 1.19
CA ASN A 33 0.00 -2.89 0.57
C ASN A 33 -0.67 -1.97 1.57
N ILE A 34 -0.99 -0.74 1.18
CA ILE A 34 -1.66 0.23 2.05
C ILE A 34 -2.89 0.85 1.39
N VAL A 35 -3.83 1.31 2.22
CA VAL A 35 -4.92 2.21 1.84
C VAL A 35 -4.79 3.50 2.64
N ILE A 36 -4.89 4.63 1.94
CA ILE A 36 -4.76 5.98 2.51
C ILE A 36 -6.12 6.68 2.43
N GLU A 37 -6.52 7.32 3.53
CA GLU A 37 -7.66 8.24 3.58
C GLU A 37 -7.25 9.48 4.34
N ASP A 38 -7.55 10.67 3.80
CA ASP A 38 -7.22 11.96 4.41
C ASP A 38 -5.72 12.07 4.81
N GLY A 39 -4.84 11.53 3.96
CA GLY A 39 -3.39 11.49 4.18
C GLY A 39 -2.91 10.55 5.28
N LYS A 40 -3.78 9.66 5.80
CA LYS A 40 -3.45 8.66 6.82
C LYS A 40 -3.62 7.25 6.29
N VAL A 41 -2.72 6.35 6.65
CA VAL A 41 -2.87 4.92 6.38
C VAL A 41 -3.97 4.35 7.28
N ILE A 42 -5.03 3.83 6.69
CA ILE A 42 -6.16 3.20 7.42
C ILE A 42 -6.12 1.68 7.38
N TRP A 43 -5.35 1.11 6.45
CA TRP A 43 -5.16 -0.32 6.32
C TRP A 43 -3.77 -0.63 5.76
N ALA A 44 -3.17 -1.70 6.26
CA ALA A 44 -1.92 -2.24 5.77
C ALA A 44 -1.95 -3.76 5.79
N SER A 45 -1.45 -4.41 4.73
CA SER A 45 -1.24 -5.86 4.71
C SER A 45 0.05 -6.26 4.03
N MET A 46 0.51 -7.44 4.41
CA MET A 46 1.55 -8.21 3.75
C MET A 46 0.96 -9.57 3.39
N TYR A 47 1.42 -10.16 2.30
CA TYR A 47 1.14 -11.56 1.97
C TYR A 47 2.10 -12.50 2.68
#